data_AF-A0A8S0UUN2-F1
#
_entry.id   AF-A0A8S0UUN2-F1
#
_cell.length_a   1.000
_cell.length_b   1.000
_cell.length_c   1.000
_cell.angle_alpha   90.00
_cell.angle_beta   90.00
_cell.angle_gamma   90.00
#
_symmetry.space_group_name_H-M   'P 1'
#
loop_
_entity.id
_entity.type
_entity.pdbx_description
1 polymer ?
#
loop_
_entity_poly.entity_id
_entity_poly.type
_entity_poly.pdbx_seq_one_letter_code
_entity_poly.pdbx_strand_id
1 'polypeptide(L)'
;MMSDLKYPLKDNTVPIWLVPVNNIFTSAIFLLGFVPVNKIEEDDVGILSYYESVCVSRRILFSVLITGVSTDAIKDAVGRPRPDFFWRCFPDGKDVYDRWGNVVCHGDKCHKGRA
;
A
#
# COMPACT_ATOMS: atom_id res chain seq x y z
N MET A 1 3.88 -26.14 -10.70
CA MET A 1 4.17 -25.19 -11.80
C MET A 1 3.32 -23.95 -11.54
N MET A 2 3.92 -22.75 -11.55
CA MET A 2 3.29 -21.47 -11.20
C MET A 2 2.17 -21.04 -12.19
N SER A 3 1.03 -21.72 -12.15
CA SER A 3 -0.13 -21.40 -13.00
C SER A 3 -0.82 -20.09 -12.61
N ASP A 4 -0.74 -19.68 -11.34
CA ASP A 4 -1.39 -18.44 -10.83
C ASP A 4 -0.75 -17.12 -11.32
N LEU A 5 0.46 -17.16 -11.90
CA LEU A 5 1.22 -15.96 -12.31
C LEU A 5 1.12 -15.64 -13.80
N LYS A 6 0.41 -16.46 -14.59
CA LYS A 6 0.37 -16.35 -16.06
C LYS A 6 -0.59 -15.26 -16.58
N TYR A 7 -1.33 -14.60 -15.71
CA TYR A 7 -2.23 -13.52 -16.12
C TYR A 7 -1.44 -12.25 -16.44
N PRO A 8 -1.77 -11.53 -17.53
CA PRO A 8 -1.13 -10.26 -17.84
C PRO A 8 -1.37 -9.27 -16.69
N LEU A 9 -0.29 -8.69 -16.18
CA LEU A 9 -0.36 -7.71 -15.09
C LEU A 9 -1.19 -6.52 -15.59
N LYS A 10 -2.36 -6.29 -14.97
CA LYS A 10 -3.17 -5.12 -15.27
C LYS A 10 -2.48 -3.90 -14.67
N ASP A 11 -2.48 -2.78 -15.38
CA ASP A 11 -2.02 -1.52 -14.81
C ASP A 11 -2.84 -1.18 -13.55
N ASN A 12 -2.18 -0.60 -12.56
CA ASN A 12 -2.84 -0.19 -11.32
C ASN A 12 -3.81 0.96 -11.63
N THR A 13 -5.11 0.68 -11.61
CA THR A 13 -6.19 1.69 -11.73
C THR A 13 -6.11 2.76 -10.64
N VAL A 14 -5.51 2.43 -9.50
CA VAL A 14 -5.36 3.33 -8.35
C VAL A 14 -3.89 3.40 -7.95
N PRO A 15 -3.24 4.58 -8.00
CA PRO A 15 -1.85 4.70 -7.59
C PRO A 15 -1.74 4.50 -6.07
N ILE A 16 -0.72 3.77 -5.63
CA ILE A 16 -0.48 3.45 -4.22
C ILE A 16 -0.33 4.73 -3.36
N TRP A 17 0.19 5.81 -3.95
CA TRP A 17 0.30 7.13 -3.32
C TRP A 17 -1.03 7.87 -3.14
N LEU A 18 -2.10 7.47 -3.84
CA LEU A 18 -3.40 8.14 -3.73
C LEU A 18 -4.00 8.00 -2.32
N VAL A 19 -3.82 6.82 -1.71
CA VAL A 19 -4.38 6.49 -0.41
C VAL A 19 -3.83 7.39 0.72
N PRO A 20 -2.50 7.56 0.89
CA PRO A 20 -1.97 8.47 1.88
C PRO A 20 -2.30 9.94 1.59
N VAL A 21 -2.29 10.37 0.32
CA VAL A 21 -2.63 11.74 -0.07
C VAL A 21 -4.09 12.08 0.26
N ASN A 22 -5.03 11.17 -0.03
CA ASN A 22 -6.44 11.37 0.28
C ASN A 22 -6.67 11.49 1.79
N ASN A 23 -6.03 10.63 2.59
CA ASN A 23 -6.19 10.64 4.05
C ASN A 23 -5.70 11.96 4.68
N ILE A 24 -4.55 12.47 4.23
CA ILE A 24 -4.02 13.77 4.67
C ILE A 24 -5.00 14.89 4.30
N PHE A 25 -5.50 14.89 3.06
CA PHE A 25 -6.41 15.92 2.57
C PHE A 25 -7.75 15.93 3.33
N THR A 26 -8.36 14.75 3.56
CA THR A 26 -9.60 14.65 4.32
C THR A 26 -9.41 15.11 5.77
N SER A 27 -8.29 14.73 6.41
CA SER A 27 -7.98 15.17 7.78
C SER A 27 -7.74 16.68 7.88
N ALA A 28 -7.08 17.29 6.89
CA ALA A 28 -6.83 18.72 6.84
C ALA A 28 -8.12 19.53 6.62
N ILE A 29 -9.01 19.07 5.73
CA ILE A 29 -10.33 19.71 5.52
C ILE A 29 -11.18 19.63 6.78
N PHE A 30 -11.18 18.50 7.47
CA PHE A 30 -11.95 18.36 8.71
C PHE A 30 -11.44 19.35 9.77
N LEU A 31 -10.13 19.46 9.98
CA LEU A 31 -9.56 20.42 10.93
C LEU A 31 -9.78 21.89 10.51
N LEU A 32 -9.58 22.22 9.23
CA LEU A 32 -9.74 23.59 8.73
C LEU A 32 -11.19 24.02 8.57
N GLY A 33 -12.13 23.08 8.42
CA GLY A 33 -13.56 23.34 8.34
C GLY A 33 -14.24 23.41 9.70
N PHE A 34 -13.85 22.56 10.66
CA PHE A 34 -14.44 22.57 12.01
C PHE A 34 -13.92 23.74 12.87
N VAL A 35 -12.65 24.14 12.72
CA VAL A 35 -12.03 25.18 13.56
C VAL A 35 -12.63 26.58 13.38
N PRO A 36 -12.90 27.10 12.16
CA PRO A 36 -13.49 28.42 11.99
C PRO A 36 -15.02 28.44 12.17
N VAL A 37 -15.72 27.33 11.91
CA VAL A 37 -17.19 27.26 12.03
C VAL A 37 -17.65 27.23 13.49
N ASN A 38 -16.91 26.54 14.36
CA ASN A 38 -17.22 26.50 15.80
C ASN A 38 -16.59 27.67 16.59
N LYS A 39 -15.90 28.59 15.91
CA LYS A 39 -15.31 29.79 16.54
C LYS A 39 -16.33 30.90 16.80
N ILE A 40 -17.61 30.67 16.46
CA ILE A 40 -18.70 31.64 16.62
C ILE A 40 -19.43 31.44 17.96
N GLU A 41 -19.20 30.33 18.68
CA GLU A 41 -19.86 30.04 19.96
C GLU A 41 -18.81 29.69 21.03
N GLU A 42 -18.35 30.71 21.76
CA GLU A 42 -17.45 30.60 22.92
C GLU A 42 -18.21 30.04 24.13
N ASP A 43 -18.48 28.73 24.12
CA ASP A 43 -18.90 27.99 25.31
C ASP A 43 -17.88 26.89 25.63
N ASP A 44 -17.69 26.55 26.91
CA ASP A 44 -16.79 25.47 27.38
C ASP A 44 -17.02 24.12 26.66
N VAL A 45 -18.21 23.91 26.10
CA VAL A 45 -18.62 22.74 25.32
C VAL A 45 -17.90 22.66 23.96
N GLY A 46 -17.56 23.81 23.36
CA GLY A 46 -16.87 23.89 22.08
C GLY A 46 -15.40 23.47 22.17
N ILE A 47 -14.74 23.79 23.29
CA ILE A 47 -13.34 23.41 23.55
C ILE A 47 -13.22 21.89 23.74
N LEU A 48 -14.13 21.27 24.50
CA LEU A 48 -14.12 19.83 24.73
C LEU A 48 -14.30 19.03 23.42
N SER A 49 -15.22 19.47 22.56
CA SER A 49 -15.47 18.87 21.24
C SER A 49 -14.27 19.01 20.28
N TYR A 50 -13.48 20.09 20.41
CA TYR A 50 -12.24 20.26 19.66
C TYR A 50 -11.16 19.25 20.08
N TYR A 51 -10.96 19.04 21.38
CA TYR A 51 -9.99 18.04 21.85
C TYR A 51 -10.38 16.62 21.46
N GLU A 52 -11.68 16.30 21.48
CA GLU A 52 -12.17 14.97 21.07
C GLU A 52 -11.92 14.73 19.57
N SER A 53 -12.26 15.68 18.71
CA SER A 53 -12.04 15.58 17.26
C SER A 53 -10.55 15.50 16.86
N VAL A 54 -9.68 16.26 17.53
CA VAL A 54 -8.22 16.17 17.34
C VAL A 54 -7.68 14.81 17.81
N CYS A 55 -8.15 14.28 18.93
CA CYS A 55 -7.77 12.94 19.39
C CYS A 55 -8.22 11.85 18.42
N VAL A 56 -9.44 11.95 17.90
CA VAL A 56 -10.02 11.00 16.93
C VAL A 56 -9.21 10.99 15.63
N SER A 57 -8.90 12.16 15.06
CA SER A 57 -8.10 12.24 13.82
C SER A 57 -6.68 11.66 13.99
N ARG A 58 -5.99 11.93 15.10
CA ARG A 58 -4.67 11.35 15.40
C ARG A 58 -4.72 9.82 15.52
N ARG A 59 -5.78 9.26 16.11
CA ARG A 59 -5.97 7.80 16.24
C ARG A 59 -6.18 7.13 14.88
N ILE A 60 -6.95 7.75 13.99
CA ILE A 60 -7.21 7.22 12.64
C ILE A 60 -5.91 7.19 11.83
N LEU A 61 -5.13 8.28 11.84
CA LEU A 61 -3.83 8.34 11.16
C LEU A 61 -2.88 7.25 11.67
N PHE A 62 -2.83 7.03 12.98
CA PHE A 62 -1.98 6.00 13.58
C PHE A 62 -2.40 4.58 13.20
N SER A 63 -3.70 4.30 13.13
CA SER A 63 -4.24 3.00 12.69
C SER A 63 -3.84 2.66 11.24
N VAL A 64 -3.92 3.64 10.33
CA VAL A 64 -3.51 3.45 8.92
C VAL A 64 -2.02 3.17 8.82
N LEU A 65 -1.17 3.88 9.58
CA LEU A 65 0.28 3.66 9.58
C LEU A 65 0.64 2.25 10.08
N ILE A 66 0.06 1.80 11.19
CA ILE A 66 0.29 0.44 11.71
C ILE A 66 -0.12 -0.60 10.68
N THR A 67 -1.31 -0.44 10.09
CA THR A 67 -1.82 -1.37 9.08
C THR A 67 -0.87 -1.43 7.88
N GLY A 68 -0.37 -0.28 7.40
CA GLY A 68 0.60 -0.21 6.31
C GLY A 68 1.87 -1.01 6.61
N VAL A 69 2.55 -0.69 7.71
CA VAL A 69 3.79 -1.39 8.12
C VAL A 69 3.56 -2.88 8.32
N SER A 70 2.45 -3.26 8.95
CA SER A 70 2.12 -4.67 9.21
C SER A 70 1.90 -5.44 7.91
N THR A 71 1.19 -4.85 6.94
CA THR A 71 0.96 -5.51 5.65
C THR A 71 2.24 -5.67 4.84
N ASP A 72 3.17 -4.73 4.91
CA ASP A 72 4.46 -4.84 4.22
C ASP A 72 5.38 -5.86 4.91
N ALA A 73 5.40 -5.90 6.24
CA ALA A 73 6.11 -6.93 6.99
C ALA A 73 5.60 -8.35 6.64
N ILE A 74 4.27 -8.52 6.48
CA ILE A 74 3.69 -9.80 6.05
C ILE A 74 4.10 -10.13 4.61
N LYS A 75 4.13 -9.16 3.69
CA LYS A 75 4.56 -9.38 2.30
C LYS A 75 6.00 -9.89 2.24
N ASP A 76 6.89 -9.29 3.03
CA ASP A 76 8.30 -9.70 3.10
C ASP A 76 8.47 -11.05 3.82
N ALA A 77 7.68 -11.32 4.86
CA ALA A 77 7.74 -12.57 5.61
C ALA A 77 7.25 -13.79 4.82
N VAL A 78 6.23 -13.62 3.97
CA VAL A 78 5.67 -14.73 3.18
C VAL A 78 6.53 -15.03 1.94
N GLY A 79 7.33 -14.08 1.45
CA GLY A 79 8.25 -14.31 0.32
C GLY A 79 7.55 -14.74 -0.98
N ARG A 80 6.27 -14.38 -1.16
CA ARG A 80 5.53 -14.77 -2.37
C ARG A 80 6.13 -14.05 -3.59
N PRO A 81 6.54 -14.76 -4.66
CA PRO A 81 7.07 -14.12 -5.85
C PRO A 81 6.09 -13.08 -6.38
N ARG A 82 6.59 -11.88 -6.70
CA ARG A 82 5.75 -10.79 -7.20
C ARG A 82 5.02 -11.23 -8.48
N PRO A 83 3.75 -10.84 -8.68
CA PRO A 83 2.94 -11.29 -9.81
C PRO A 83 3.51 -10.92 -11.20
N ASP A 84 4.43 -9.95 -11.28
CA ASP A 84 5.18 -9.56 -12.48
C ASP A 84 6.43 -10.41 -12.74
N PHE A 85 6.78 -11.32 -11.83
CA PHE A 85 8.02 -12.11 -11.91
C PHE A 85 8.10 -12.96 -13.19
N PHE A 86 6.98 -13.57 -13.61
CA PHE A 86 6.95 -14.44 -14.79
C PHE A 86 7.32 -13.69 -16.07
N TRP A 87 6.69 -12.55 -16.32
CA TRP A 87 6.91 -11.74 -17.52
C TRP A 87 8.28 -11.04 -17.54
N ARG A 88 8.87 -10.75 -16.37
CA ARG A 88 10.24 -10.21 -16.27
C ARG A 88 11.32 -11.28 -16.51
N CYS A 89 11.09 -12.53 -16.07
CA CYS A 89 12.03 -13.63 -16.23
C CYS A 89 11.92 -14.33 -17.60
N PHE A 90 10.72 -14.38 -18.19
CA PHE A 90 10.40 -15.04 -19.46
C PHE A 90 9.72 -14.08 -20.45
N PRO A 91 10.47 -13.20 -21.13
CA PRO A 91 9.90 -12.32 -22.18
C PRO A 91 9.28 -13.12 -23.34
N ASP A 92 9.77 -14.33 -23.59
CA ASP A 92 9.29 -15.23 -24.66
C ASP A 92 8.07 -16.09 -24.24
N GLY A 93 7.63 -15.98 -22.98
CA GLY A 93 6.47 -16.73 -22.45
C GLY A 93 6.67 -18.25 -22.32
N LYS A 94 7.90 -18.75 -22.54
CA LYS A 94 8.27 -20.16 -22.38
C LYS A 94 9.00 -20.37 -21.06
N ASP A 95 8.44 -21.20 -20.19
CA ASP A 95 9.01 -21.55 -18.90
C ASP A 95 10.07 -22.65 -19.05
N VAL A 96 11.31 -22.31 -18.75
CA VAL A 96 12.46 -23.24 -18.83
C VAL A 96 12.98 -23.50 -17.42
N TYR A 97 13.06 -24.77 -17.05
CA TYR A 97 13.58 -25.23 -15.77
C TYR A 97 14.79 -26.14 -15.98
N ASP A 98 15.77 -26.06 -15.08
CA ASP A 98 16.90 -26.98 -15.04
C ASP A 98 16.46 -28.34 -14.44
N ARG A 99 17.30 -29.37 -14.60
CA ARG A 99 17.08 -30.73 -14.06
C ARG A 99 16.87 -30.75 -12.54
N TRP A 100 17.38 -29.74 -11.84
CA TRP A 100 17.21 -29.57 -10.38
C TRP A 100 16.01 -28.70 -9.99
N GLY A 101 15.15 -28.31 -10.94
CA GLY A 101 13.94 -27.52 -10.67
C GLY A 101 14.16 -26.02 -10.49
N ASN A 102 15.38 -25.53 -10.74
CA ASN A 102 15.68 -24.09 -10.73
C ASN A 102 15.17 -23.43 -12.02
N VAL A 103 14.63 -22.21 -11.91
CA VAL A 103 14.19 -21.40 -13.05
C VAL A 103 15.39 -20.84 -13.82
N VAL A 104 15.41 -21.00 -15.14
CA VAL A 104 16.42 -20.41 -16.02
C VAL A 104 15.82 -19.16 -16.66
N CYS A 105 16.11 -17.97 -16.09
CA CYS A 105 15.63 -16.71 -16.65
C CYS A 105 16.36 -16.36 -17.95
N HIS A 106 15.58 -15.95 -18.95
CA HIS A 106 16.07 -15.50 -20.26
C HIS A 106 16.06 -13.96 -20.38
N GLY A 107 15.39 -13.26 -19.44
CA GLY A 107 15.34 -11.80 -19.34
C GLY A 107 16.53 -11.15 -18.60
N ASP A 108 16.39 -9.86 -18.25
CA ASP A 108 17.46 -9.00 -17.74
C ASP A 108 18.24 -9.59 -16.55
N LYS A 109 19.57 -9.38 -16.56
CA LYS A 109 20.55 -9.96 -15.63
C LYS A 109 20.30 -9.66 -14.15
N CYS A 110 19.44 -8.70 -13.82
CA CYS A 110 19.16 -8.26 -12.45
C CYS A 110 18.24 -9.21 -11.65
N HIS A 111 17.56 -10.16 -12.31
CA HIS A 111 16.61 -11.10 -11.67
C HIS A 111 17.18 -12.50 -11.39
N LYS A 112 18.51 -12.66 -11.47
CA LYS A 112 19.18 -13.89 -11.02
C LYS A 112 19.05 -14.02 -9.49
N GLY A 113 18.03 -14.76 -9.06
CA GLY A 113 17.99 -15.40 -7.75
C GLY A 113 17.97 -14.46 -6.55
N ARG A 114 16.76 -14.07 -6.15
CA ARG A 114 16.42 -14.06 -4.73
C ARG A 114 14.97 -14.53 -4.62
N ALA A 115 14.83 -15.83 -4.42
CA ALA A 115 13.67 -16.40 -3.76
C ALA A 115 13.68 -15.94 -2.30
#